data_AF-A0A2N7XTH6-F1
#
_entry.id   AF-A0A2N7XTH6-F1
#
_cell.length_a   1.000
_cell.length_b   1.000
_cell.length_c   1.000
_cell.angle_alpha   90.00
_cell.angle_beta   90.00
_cell.angle_gamma   90.00
#
_symmetry.space_group_name_H-M   'P 1'
#
loop_
_entity.id
_entity.type
_entity.pdbx_description
1 polymer ?
#
loop_
_entity_poly.entity_id
_entity_poly.type
_entity_poly.pdbx_seq_one_letter_code
_entity_poly.pdbx_strand_id
1 'polypeptide(L)'
;IVSVFVNIGMWFERFVIVVTSLHRDFLPARWMYYLPSTTDWFITLGSFGLFFTLFLLFCRFLPVVAMAEVKGVMRVGDKHGH
;
A
#
# COMPACT_ATOMS: atom_id res chain seq x y z
N ILE A 1 -9.22 12.43 -0.18
CA ILE A 1 -8.18 13.34 -0.74
C ILE A 1 -7.02 13.50 0.23
N VAL A 2 -7.23 13.98 1.46
CA VAL A 2 -6.15 14.09 2.48
C VAL A 2 -5.46 12.75 2.75
N SER A 3 -6.22 11.66 2.90
CA SER A 3 -5.67 10.31 3.09
C SER A 3 -4.77 9.83 1.94
N VAL A 4 -5.08 10.24 0.70
CA VAL A 4 -4.28 9.91 -0.49
C VAL A 4 -2.94 10.64 -0.44
N PHE A 5 -2.96 11.94 -0.13
CA PHE A 5 -1.74 12.74 0.02
C PHE A 5 -0.86 12.25 1.16
N VAL A 6 -1.45 11.83 2.29
CA VAL A 6 -0.68 11.24 3.40
C VAL A 6 0.01 9.95 2.97
N ASN A 7 -0.69 9.07 2.25
CA ASN A 7 -0.11 7.81 1.79
C ASN A 7 1.05 8.04 0.78
N ILE A 8 0.86 8.98 -0.15
CA ILE A 8 1.91 9.39 -1.10
C ILE A 8 3.09 10.04 -0.39
N GLY A 9 2.84 10.93 0.58
CA GLY A 9 3.89 11.61 1.35
C GLY A 9 4.75 10.64 2.16
N MET A 10 4.12 9.66 2.82
CA MET A 10 4.82 8.60 3.55
C MET A 10 5.66 7.72 2.63
N TRP A 11 5.17 7.42 1.43
CA TRP A 11 5.93 6.67 0.43
C TRP A 11 7.13 7.48 -0.09
N PHE A 12 6.94 8.78 -0.34
CA PHE A 12 8.00 9.66 -0.81
C PHE A 12 9.13 9.82 0.23
N GLU A 13 8.80 9.89 1.52
CA GLU A 13 9.79 9.85 2.62
C GLU A 13 10.74 8.65 2.46
N ARG A 14 10.19 7.45 2.25
CA ARG A 14 10.98 6.22 2.08
C ARG A 14 11.78 6.22 0.78
N PHE A 15 11.21 6.73 -0.31
CA PHE A 15 11.92 6.88 -1.58
C PHE A 15 13.15 7.78 -1.43
N VAL A 16 13.01 8.93 -0.77
CA VAL A 16 14.10 9.88 -0.53
C VAL A 16 15.21 9.26 0.34
N ILE A 17 14.86 8.57 1.43
CA ILE A 17 15.85 7.91 2.31
C ILE A 17 16.69 6.89 1.53
N VAL A 18 16.03 6.02 0.74
CA VAL A 18 16.72 4.94 0.01
C VAL A 18 17.62 5.49 -1.10
N VAL A 19 17.11 6.40 -1.94
CA VAL A 19 17.87 6.95 -3.08
C VAL A 19 19.03 7.83 -2.62
N THR A 20 18.83 8.62 -1.56
CA THR A 20 19.86 9.53 -1.04
C THR A 20 20.94 8.78 -0.26
N SER A 21 20.57 7.72 0.47
CA SER A 21 21.54 6.89 1.20
C SER A 21 22.51 6.18 0.24
N LEU A 22 22.02 5.63 -0.87
CA LEU A 22 22.83 4.87 -1.84
C LEU A 22 23.81 5.75 -2.64
N HIS A 23 23.58 7.07 -2.71
CA HIS A 23 24.48 8.00 -3.40
C HIS A 23 25.76 8.33 -2.64
N ARG A 24 25.77 8.11 -1.31
CA ARG A 24 26.86 8.50 -0.42
C ARG A 24 27.41 7.28 0.30
N ASP A 25 27.92 6.34 -0.48
CA ASP A 25 28.69 5.23 0.07
C ASP A 25 30.04 5.70 0.64
N PHE A 26 30.57 4.96 1.62
CA PHE A 26 31.82 5.24 2.34
C PHE A 26 33.08 5.35 1.45
N LEU A 27 33.02 4.92 0.17
CA LEU A 27 34.11 5.04 -0.80
C LEU A 27 33.81 6.16 -1.82
N PRO A 28 34.62 7.24 -1.87
CA PRO A 28 34.40 8.38 -2.78
C PRO A 28 34.55 8.03 -4.26
N ALA A 29 35.22 6.92 -4.60
CA ALA A 29 35.37 6.44 -5.98
C ALA A 29 34.07 5.85 -6.57
N ARG A 30 33.03 5.66 -5.75
CA ARG A 30 31.74 5.06 -6.16
C ARG A 30 30.58 6.04 -6.11
N TRP A 31 30.84 7.33 -5.96
CA TRP A 31 29.83 8.38 -6.07
C TRP A 31 29.35 8.45 -7.52
N MET A 32 28.33 7.65 -7.81
CA MET A 32 27.62 7.61 -9.08
C MET A 32 26.22 8.15 -8.84
N TYR A 33 25.76 9.02 -9.74
CA TYR A 33 24.39 9.48 -9.66
C TYR A 33 23.44 8.36 -10.10
N TYR A 34 22.64 7.81 -9.18
CA TYR A 34 21.52 6.93 -9.53
C TYR A 34 20.47 7.73 -10.30
N LEU A 35 20.46 7.57 -11.63
CA LEU A 35 19.36 7.99 -12.48
C LEU A 35 18.32 6.85 -12.49
N PRO A 36 17.15 7.03 -11.88
CA PRO A 36 16.10 6.02 -11.95
C PRO A 36 15.73 5.83 -13.43
N SER A 37 15.78 4.58 -13.90
CA SER A 37 15.35 4.25 -15.24
C SER A 37 13.83 4.33 -15.31
N THR A 38 13.28 4.59 -16.50
CA THR A 38 11.83 4.55 -16.73
C THR A 38 11.24 3.21 -16.27
N THR A 39 12.02 2.13 -16.34
CA THR A 39 11.65 0.80 -15.84
C THR A 39 11.36 0.76 -14.33
N ASP A 40 12.10 1.50 -13.50
CA ASP A 40 11.89 1.56 -12.04
C ASP A 40 10.53 2.20 -11.69
N TRP A 41 10.13 3.20 -12.47
CA TRP A 41 8.80 3.82 -12.36
C TRP A 41 7.67 2.87 -12.79
N PHE A 42 7.87 2.09 -13.84
CA PHE A 42 6.90 1.08 -14.24
C PHE A 42 6.75 -0.06 -13.23
N ILE A 43 7.83 -0.45 -12.55
CA ILE A 43 7.79 -1.50 -11.51
C ILE A 43 7.06 -1.00 -10.26
N THR A 44 7.30 0.24 -9.84
CA THR A 44 6.59 0.85 -8.70
C THR A 44 5.10 1.00 -9.01
N LEU A 45 4.75 1.54 -10.18
CA LEU A 45 3.36 1.68 -10.60
C LEU A 45 2.68 0.33 -10.87
N GLY A 46 3.40 -0.63 -11.45
CA GLY A 46 2.97 -1.99 -11.68
C GLY A 46 2.66 -2.74 -10.38
N SER A 47 3.42 -2.50 -9.31
CA SER A 47 3.15 -3.09 -7.99
C SER A 47 1.83 -2.60 -7.39
N PHE A 48 1.50 -1.32 -7.55
CA PHE A 48 0.17 -0.79 -7.21
C PHE A 48 -0.93 -1.43 -8.06
N GLY A 49 -0.72 -1.53 -9.38
CA GLY A 49 -1.68 -2.17 -10.28
C GLY A 49 -1.95 -3.64 -9.94
N LEU A 50 -0.89 -4.39 -9.60
CA LEU A 50 -1.00 -5.78 -9.18
C LEU A 50 -1.73 -5.90 -7.84
N PHE A 51 -1.42 -5.05 -6.86
CA PHE A 51 -2.15 -4.98 -5.59
C PHE A 51 -3.65 -4.73 -5.79
N PHE A 52 -4.01 -3.71 -6.57
CA PHE A 52 -5.42 -3.42 -6.87
C PHE A 52 -6.08 -4.56 -7.63
N THR A 53 -5.38 -5.19 -8.57
CA THR A 53 -5.90 -6.35 -9.32
C THR A 53 -6.23 -7.51 -8.38
N LEU A 54 -5.30 -7.90 -7.50
CA LEU A 54 -5.56 -8.95 -6.50
C LEU A 54 -6.64 -8.55 -5.49
N PHE A 55 -6.66 -7.30 -5.05
CA PHE A 55 -7.68 -6.79 -4.13
C PHE A 55 -9.08 -6.82 -4.75
N LEU A 56 -9.23 -6.36 -5.99
CA LEU A 56 -10.50 -6.42 -6.72
C LEU A 56 -10.92 -7.86 -6.98
N LEU A 57 -9.98 -8.75 -7.30
CA LEU A 57 -10.21 -10.18 -7.46
C LEU A 57 -10.72 -10.82 -6.16
N PHE A 58 -10.11 -10.46 -5.03
CA PHE A 58 -10.54 -10.89 -3.70
C PHE A 58 -11.96 -10.40 -3.40
N CYS A 59 -12.28 -9.12 -3.63
CA CYS A 59 -13.62 -8.58 -3.44
C CYS A 59 -14.68 -9.23 -4.34
N ARG A 60 -14.28 -9.72 -5.52
CA ARG A 60 -15.17 -10.40 -6.47
C ARG A 60 -15.49 -11.83 -6.06
N PHE A 61 -14.51 -12.58 -5.56
CA PHE A 61 -14.66 -14.01 -5.30
C PHE A 61 -14.95 -14.36 -3.83
N LEU A 62 -14.58 -13.50 -2.89
CA LEU A 62 -14.72 -13.75 -1.46
C LEU A 62 -15.60 -12.68 -0.81
N PRO A 63 -16.39 -13.05 0.22
CA PRO A 63 -17.15 -12.08 0.99
C PRO A 63 -16.18 -11.14 1.73
N VAL A 64 -16.20 -9.86 1.36
CA VAL A 64 -15.32 -8.81 1.92
C VAL A 64 -15.55 -8.61 3.43
N VAL A 65 -16.74 -8.97 3.91
CA VAL A 65 -17.13 -8.82 5.31
C VAL A 65 -17.22 -10.19 5.97
N ALA A 66 -16.55 -10.34 7.11
CA ALA A 66 -16.62 -11.53 7.94
C ALA A 66 -18.01 -11.65 8.58
N MET A 67 -18.95 -12.28 7.87
CA MET A 67 -20.35 -12.44 8.32
C MET A 67 -20.48 -13.23 9.64
N ALA A 68 -19.50 -14.08 9.98
CA ALA A 68 -19.46 -14.79 11.25
C ALA A 68 -19.28 -13.81 12.44
N GLU A 69 -18.34 -12.89 12.32
CA GLU A 69 -18.06 -11.87 13.35
C GLU A 69 -19.19 -10.83 13.41
N VAL A 70 -19.70 -10.42 12.24
CA VAL A 70 -20.78 -9.43 12.16
C VAL A 70 -22.07 -9.91 12.83
N LYS A 71 -22.38 -11.21 12.77
CA LYS A 71 -23.53 -11.80 13.47
C LYS A 71 -23.38 -11.81 15.00
N GLY A 72 -22.16 -11.89 15.53
CA GLY A 72 -21.90 -11.84 16.97
C GLY A 72 -22.00 -10.43 17.57
N VAL A 73 -21.68 -9.40 16.79
CA VAL A 73 -21.65 -8.00 17.25
C VAL A 73 -22.99 -7.28 17.00
N MET A 74 -23.75 -7.67 15.97
CA MET A 74 -25.09 -7.10 15.74
C MET A 74 -26.09 -7.56 16.80
N ARG A 75 -26.44 -6.67 17.75
CA ARG A 75 -27.57 -6.83 18.70
C ARG A 75 -28.96 -6.77 18.04
N VAL A 76 -29.09 -7.04 16.74
CA VAL A 76 -30.37 -7.00 15.98
C VAL A 76 -31.15 -8.31 16.18
N GLY A 77 -31.29 -8.70 17.44
CA GLY A 77 -31.91 -9.94 17.85
C GLY A 77 -32.13 -10.05 19.35
N ASP A 78 -31.95 -8.97 20.13
CA ASP A 78 -32.54 -8.92 21.46
C ASP A 78 -34.06 -8.85 21.27
N LYS A 79 -34.70 -10.03 21.31
CA LYS A 79 -36.15 -10.17 21.45
C LYS A 79 -36.51 -9.68 22.85
N HIS A 80 -36.56 -8.36 23.04
CA HIS A 80 -37.21 -7.74 24.18
C HIS A 80 -38.52 -7.12 23.70
N GLY A 81 -39.61 -7.86 23.89
CA GLY A 81 -40.95 -7.45 23.49
C GLY A 81 -41.96 -8.56 23.68
N HIS A 82 -42.43 -8.67 24.93
CA HIS A 82 -43.40 -9.61 25.53
C HIS A 82 -42.78 -10.86 26.17
#